data_AF-A0A8B7RZK4-F1
#
_entry.id   AF-A0A8B7RZK4-F1
#
_cell.length_a   1.000
_cell.length_b   1.000
_cell.length_c   1.000
_cell.angle_alpha   90.00
_cell.angle_beta   90.00
_cell.angle_gamma   90.00
#
_symmetry.space_group_name_H-M   'P 1'
#
loop_
_entity.id
_entity.type
_entity.pdbx_description
1 polymer ?
#
loop_
_entity_poly.entity_id
_entity_poly.type
_entity_poly.pdbx_seq_one_letter_code
_entity_poly.pdbx_strand_id
1 'polypeptide(L)'
;MGTGLVMSVHMLCVGLGTSRESGSAVCNFFTKGLCEKGKLCPFRHDHGEKMVVCKHWLRGLCKKGDQCKFLHQYDVTRMPECYFYSKFGECSNKECSFLHMKPAFKTQDCPWYDQGFCKDGPLCKYRHVHRIMCINYLAGFCPEGPKCQSAHFSTGHGVQHLLLLPGDLASPLPQWIACVSPLR
;
A
#
# COMPACT_ATOMS: atom_id res chain seq x y z
N MET A 1 31.02 32.45 -69.07
CA MET A 1 29.58 32.73 -68.95
C MET A 1 28.85 31.45 -69.31
N GLY A 2 28.34 30.73 -68.31
CA GLY A 2 27.83 29.37 -68.51
C GLY A 2 27.14 28.87 -67.24
N THR A 3 25.82 29.02 -67.25
CA THR A 3 24.75 28.22 -66.61
C THR A 3 25.10 27.13 -65.61
N GLY A 4 24.36 27.06 -64.50
CA GLY A 4 24.16 25.79 -63.80
C GLY A 4 23.67 25.90 -62.36
N LEU A 5 22.42 26.32 -62.17
CA LEU A 5 21.69 26.06 -60.93
C LEU A 5 21.55 24.53 -60.77
N VAL A 6 22.29 23.92 -59.85
CA VAL A 6 22.01 22.53 -59.44
C VAL A 6 21.03 22.56 -58.27
N MET A 7 19.73 22.49 -58.61
CA MET A 7 18.70 22.17 -57.63
C MET A 7 18.80 20.68 -57.30
N SER A 8 19.57 20.33 -56.28
CA SER A 8 19.52 18.99 -55.70
C SER A 8 18.17 18.79 -55.02
N VAL A 9 17.34 18.03 -55.72
CA VAL A 9 16.15 17.37 -55.20
C VAL A 9 16.62 16.35 -54.16
N HIS A 10 16.39 16.62 -52.87
CA HIS A 10 16.38 15.57 -51.86
C HIS A 10 15.01 15.56 -51.18
N MET A 11 14.11 14.81 -51.80
CA MET A 11 12.92 14.27 -51.16
C MET A 11 13.38 13.24 -50.11
N LEU A 12 13.40 13.63 -48.84
CA LEU A 12 13.23 12.72 -47.73
C LEU A 12 12.23 13.32 -46.75
N CYS A 13 11.01 12.81 -46.82
CA CYS A 13 10.03 12.88 -45.74
C CYS A 13 10.68 12.41 -44.43
N VAL A 14 10.86 13.32 -43.46
CA VAL A 14 10.96 12.96 -42.05
C VAL A 14 10.03 13.86 -41.26
N GLY A 15 8.86 13.29 -40.97
CA GLY A 15 8.05 13.52 -39.78
C GLY A 15 7.76 14.97 -39.38
N LEU A 16 6.48 15.36 -39.51
CA LEU A 16 5.84 16.33 -38.63
C LEU A 16 6.05 15.90 -37.17
N GLY A 17 7.18 16.33 -36.59
CA GLY A 17 7.49 16.22 -35.18
C GLY A 17 6.58 17.16 -34.42
N THR A 18 5.37 16.71 -34.11
CA THR A 18 4.62 17.31 -33.01
C THR A 18 5.17 16.75 -31.71
N SER A 19 6.39 17.16 -31.34
CA SER A 19 6.75 17.18 -29.93
C SER A 19 5.86 18.25 -29.30
N ARG A 20 4.65 17.86 -28.90
CA ARG A 20 3.80 18.71 -28.08
C ARG A 20 4.55 18.87 -26.77
N GLU A 21 5.19 20.03 -26.63
CA GLU A 21 5.55 20.61 -25.35
C GLU A 21 4.46 20.27 -24.35
N SER A 22 4.85 19.64 -23.24
CA SER A 22 3.95 19.19 -22.18
C SER A 22 3.38 20.35 -21.37
N GLY A 23 3.14 21.51 -22.01
CA GLY A 23 2.67 22.76 -21.43
C GLY A 23 1.40 23.32 -22.09
N SER A 24 0.65 22.54 -22.88
CA SER A 24 -0.65 23.03 -23.36
C SER A 24 -1.64 23.15 -22.19
N ALA A 25 -2.28 24.32 -22.07
CA ALA A 25 -3.24 24.60 -21.02
C ALA A 25 -4.41 23.58 -21.03
N VAL A 26 -4.92 23.25 -19.85
CA VAL A 26 -6.09 22.36 -19.69
C VAL A 26 -7.34 23.06 -20.22
N CYS A 27 -8.18 22.32 -20.94
CA CYS A 27 -9.43 22.84 -21.48
C CYS A 27 -10.46 23.04 -20.35
N ASN A 28 -10.67 24.29 -19.94
CA ASN A 28 -11.66 24.66 -18.93
C ASN A 28 -13.12 24.37 -19.35
N PHE A 29 -13.39 24.25 -20.66
CA PHE A 29 -14.73 23.87 -21.15
C PHE A 29 -14.96 22.36 -21.04
N PHE A 30 -13.90 21.56 -21.20
CA PHE A 30 -13.98 20.11 -21.06
C PHE A 30 -14.20 19.69 -19.62
N THR A 31 -13.52 20.35 -18.67
CA THR A 31 -13.73 20.10 -17.23
C THR A 31 -15.16 20.41 -16.77
N LYS A 32 -15.87 21.28 -17.50
CA LYS A 32 -17.29 21.64 -17.26
C LYS A 32 -18.28 20.81 -18.11
N GLY A 33 -17.81 19.89 -18.94
CA GLY A 33 -18.65 19.09 -19.83
C GLY A 33 -19.22 19.83 -21.05
N LEU A 34 -18.70 21.02 -21.37
CA LEU A 34 -19.19 21.92 -22.43
C LEU A 34 -18.32 21.93 -23.69
N CYS A 35 -17.27 21.11 -23.76
CA CYS A 35 -16.36 21.09 -24.90
C CYS A 35 -16.86 20.16 -26.01
N GLU A 36 -17.35 20.74 -27.11
CA GLU A 36 -17.82 20.02 -28.29
C GLU A 36 -16.70 19.62 -29.26
N LYS A 37 -15.49 20.20 -29.10
CA LYS A 37 -14.35 19.99 -30.01
C LYS A 37 -13.70 18.61 -29.89
N GLY A 38 -14.04 17.83 -28.87
CA GLY A 38 -13.54 16.47 -28.68
C GLY A 38 -12.01 16.37 -28.81
N LYS A 39 -11.53 15.49 -29.70
CA LYS A 39 -10.11 15.27 -29.97
C LYS A 39 -9.43 16.38 -30.78
N LEU A 40 -10.20 17.26 -31.42
CA LEU A 40 -9.71 18.39 -32.20
C LEU A 40 -9.50 19.64 -31.33
N CYS A 41 -9.76 19.55 -30.03
CA CYS A 41 -9.52 20.65 -29.11
C CYS A 41 -8.01 20.98 -29.03
N PRO A 42 -7.60 22.25 -29.22
CA PRO A 42 -6.21 22.67 -29.05
C PRO A 42 -5.68 22.49 -27.61
N PHE A 43 -6.60 22.46 -26.64
CA PHE A 43 -6.31 22.35 -25.22
C PHE A 43 -6.44 20.92 -24.73
N ARG A 44 -5.69 20.57 -23.69
CA ARG A 44 -5.68 19.21 -23.13
C ARG A 44 -7.00 18.88 -22.42
N HIS A 45 -7.53 17.69 -22.66
CA HIS A 45 -8.70 17.15 -21.98
C HIS A 45 -8.27 16.14 -20.91
N ASP A 46 -8.44 16.49 -19.63
CA ASP A 46 -8.16 15.57 -18.52
C ASP A 46 -9.40 14.75 -18.15
N HIS A 47 -9.31 13.44 -18.38
CA HIS A 47 -10.39 12.50 -18.15
C HIS A 47 -10.24 11.93 -16.73
N GLY A 48 -10.90 12.57 -15.76
CA GLY A 48 -10.97 12.12 -14.36
C GLY A 48 -9.65 12.17 -13.57
N GLU A 49 -9.75 11.81 -12.28
CA GLU A 49 -8.62 11.79 -11.36
C GLU A 49 -7.69 10.61 -11.67
N LYS A 50 -6.53 10.91 -12.25
CA LYS A 50 -5.49 9.91 -12.53
C LYS A 50 -4.65 9.70 -11.27
N MET A 51 -4.76 8.52 -10.68
CA MET A 51 -4.17 8.22 -9.36
C MET A 51 -2.67 7.87 -9.40
N VAL A 52 -2.18 7.31 -10.51
CA VAL A 52 -0.80 6.79 -10.60
C VAL A 52 -0.08 7.33 -11.83
N VAL A 53 1.19 7.73 -11.65
CA VAL A 53 2.06 8.22 -12.72
C VAL A 53 2.32 7.13 -13.77
N CYS A 54 2.25 7.52 -15.04
CA CYS A 54 2.47 6.62 -16.17
C CYS A 54 3.95 6.25 -16.31
N LYS A 55 4.28 4.97 -16.11
CA LYS A 55 5.65 4.45 -16.29
C LYS A 55 6.24 4.69 -17.69
N HIS A 56 5.40 4.73 -18.74
CA HIS A 56 5.86 4.92 -20.11
C HIS A 56 6.08 6.39 -20.44
N TRP A 57 5.31 7.29 -19.82
CA TRP A 57 5.46 8.73 -20.00
C TRP A 57 6.76 9.23 -19.35
N LEU A 58 7.13 8.69 -18.18
CA LEU A 58 8.43 8.96 -17.55
C LEU A 58 9.63 8.67 -18.46
N ARG A 59 9.47 7.77 -19.45
CA ARG A 59 10.50 7.39 -20.42
C ARG A 59 10.32 8.08 -21.78
N GLY A 60 9.29 8.91 -21.96
CA GLY A 60 8.94 9.50 -23.26
C GLY A 60 8.35 8.52 -24.28
N LEU A 61 7.94 7.31 -23.87
CA LEU A 61 7.47 6.24 -24.76
C LEU A 61 5.95 6.08 -24.78
N CYS A 62 5.21 6.96 -24.11
CA CYS A 62 3.76 6.85 -24.06
C CYS A 62 3.09 7.31 -25.37
N LYS A 63 2.61 6.36 -26.17
CA LYS A 63 1.86 6.64 -27.42
C LYS A 63 0.41 7.10 -27.20
N LYS A 64 -0.12 6.95 -25.98
CA LYS A 64 -1.54 7.23 -25.67
C LYS A 64 -1.84 8.71 -25.44
N GLY A 65 -0.82 9.56 -25.26
CA GLY A 65 -1.00 10.99 -25.03
C GLY A 65 -2.00 11.28 -23.92
N ASP A 66 -2.93 12.20 -24.18
CA ASP A 66 -3.95 12.62 -23.20
C ASP A 66 -4.97 11.54 -22.85
N GLN A 67 -5.17 10.56 -23.76
CA GLN A 67 -6.05 9.41 -23.57
C GLN A 67 -5.39 8.30 -22.72
N CYS A 68 -4.21 8.56 -22.15
CA CYS A 68 -3.59 7.64 -21.21
C CYS A 68 -4.38 7.59 -19.90
N LYS A 69 -4.70 6.36 -19.45
CA LYS A 69 -5.35 6.07 -18.17
C LYS A 69 -4.49 6.40 -16.94
N PHE A 70 -3.23 6.76 -17.15
CA PHE A 70 -2.26 7.07 -16.10
C PHE A 70 -1.85 8.53 -16.17
N LEU A 71 -1.41 9.08 -15.04
CA LEU A 71 -1.05 10.48 -14.89
C LEU A 71 0.22 10.80 -15.69
N HIS A 72 0.17 11.87 -16.49
CA HIS A 72 1.32 12.43 -17.22
C HIS A 72 1.82 13.69 -16.51
N GLN A 73 2.12 13.54 -15.22
CA GLN A 73 2.65 14.60 -14.36
C GLN A 73 3.66 13.96 -13.42
N TYR A 74 4.74 14.68 -13.13
CA TYR A 74 5.74 14.20 -12.18
C TYR A 74 5.23 14.48 -10.77
N ASP A 75 4.83 13.43 -10.07
CA ASP A 75 4.39 13.49 -8.68
C ASP A 75 4.97 12.29 -7.95
N VAL A 76 5.84 12.57 -6.98
CA VAL A 76 6.56 11.56 -6.19
C VAL A 76 5.62 10.74 -5.31
N THR A 77 4.49 11.30 -4.88
CA THR A 77 3.54 10.62 -3.99
C THR A 77 2.68 9.61 -4.74
N ARG A 78 2.47 9.84 -6.04
CA ARG A 78 1.66 9.02 -6.95
C ARG A 78 2.52 8.17 -7.88
N MET A 79 3.81 8.04 -7.59
CA MET A 79 4.72 7.22 -8.38
C MET A 79 4.34 5.73 -8.25
N PRO A 80 4.42 4.91 -9.31
CA PRO A 80 4.19 3.48 -9.18
C PRO A 80 5.22 2.82 -8.25
N GLU A 81 4.86 1.63 -7.76
CA GLU A 81 5.72 0.80 -6.92
C GLU A 81 6.98 0.33 -7.66
N CYS A 82 8.09 0.26 -6.93
CA CYS A 82 9.34 -0.29 -7.44
C CYS A 82 9.21 -1.80 -7.63
N TYR A 83 9.37 -2.26 -8.86
CA TYR A 83 9.30 -3.69 -9.19
C TYR A 83 10.34 -4.53 -8.44
N PHE A 84 11.60 -4.06 -8.40
CA PHE A 84 12.69 -4.81 -7.76
C PHE A 84 12.49 -4.90 -6.25
N TYR A 85 12.12 -3.79 -5.61
CA TYR A 85 11.88 -3.77 -4.17
C TYR A 85 10.67 -4.62 -3.78
N SER A 86 9.56 -4.51 -4.53
CA SER A 86 8.34 -5.30 -4.28
C SER A 86 8.55 -6.81 -4.46
N LYS A 87 9.40 -7.22 -5.43
CA LYS A 87 9.66 -8.64 -5.72
C LYS A 87 10.78 -9.26 -4.89
N PHE A 88 11.89 -8.56 -4.72
CA PHE A 88 13.11 -9.11 -4.12
C PHE A 88 13.38 -8.54 -2.72
N GLY A 89 12.63 -7.54 -2.28
CA GLY A 89 12.86 -6.85 -1.00
C GLY A 89 14.03 -5.87 -1.03
N GLU A 90 14.75 -5.79 -2.15
CA GLU A 90 15.94 -4.95 -2.32
C GLU A 90 15.91 -4.22 -3.67
N CYS A 91 16.42 -2.99 -3.68
CA CYS A 91 16.60 -2.20 -4.89
C CYS A 91 18.05 -1.72 -4.95
N SER A 92 18.73 -1.97 -6.07
CA SER A 92 20.13 -1.57 -6.28
C SER A 92 20.33 -0.05 -6.33
N ASN A 93 19.29 0.69 -6.74
CA ASN A 93 19.35 2.14 -6.87
C ASN A 93 18.99 2.83 -5.55
N LYS A 94 19.94 3.59 -4.99
CA LYS A 94 19.75 4.38 -3.75
C LYS A 94 18.77 5.54 -3.95
N GLU A 95 18.78 6.15 -5.14
CA GLU A 95 17.86 7.23 -5.54
C GLU A 95 16.75 6.69 -6.46
N CYS A 96 16.05 5.65 -6.01
CA CYS A 96 14.93 5.11 -6.76
C CYS A 96 13.72 6.04 -6.67
N SER A 97 13.26 6.60 -7.78
CA SER A 97 12.05 7.44 -7.79
C SER A 97 10.77 6.65 -7.51
N PHE A 98 10.76 5.33 -7.74
CA PHE A 98 9.60 4.47 -7.52
C PHE A 98 9.39 4.19 -6.03
N LEU A 99 8.13 3.97 -5.63
CA LEU A 99 7.80 3.77 -4.23
C LEU A 99 8.34 2.44 -3.71
N HIS A 100 9.13 2.50 -2.63
CA HIS A 100 9.60 1.35 -1.86
C HIS A 100 8.61 1.07 -0.72
N MET A 101 7.48 0.46 -1.06
CA MET A 101 6.57 -0.08 -0.05
C MET A 101 7.18 -1.36 0.47
N LYS A 102 7.59 -1.40 1.75
CA LYS A 102 7.78 -2.69 2.41
C LYS A 102 6.41 -3.34 2.34
N PRO A 103 6.27 -4.57 1.79
CA PRO A 103 5.12 -5.37 2.18
C PRO A 103 5.19 -5.32 3.69
N ALA A 104 4.20 -4.70 4.35
CA ALA A 104 4.04 -4.86 5.79
C ALA A 104 4.15 -6.37 5.93
N PHE A 105 5.28 -6.83 6.48
CA PHE A 105 5.58 -8.24 6.50
C PHE A 105 4.29 -8.82 7.04
N LYS A 106 3.66 -9.69 6.25
CA LYS A 106 2.62 -10.56 6.77
C LYS A 106 3.39 -11.48 7.71
N THR A 107 3.92 -10.93 8.79
CA THR A 107 4.48 -11.66 9.90
C THR A 107 3.27 -12.42 10.36
N GLN A 108 3.23 -13.69 9.98
CA GLN A 108 2.16 -14.57 10.39
C GLN A 108 2.06 -14.43 11.90
N ASP A 109 0.82 -14.30 12.38
CA ASP A 109 0.59 -14.28 13.81
C ASP A 109 1.13 -15.58 14.38
N CYS A 110 1.84 -15.47 15.51
CA CYS A 110 2.45 -16.63 16.13
C CYS A 110 1.35 -17.63 16.52
N PRO A 111 1.31 -18.85 15.93
CA PRO A 111 0.23 -19.80 16.22
C PRO A 111 0.20 -20.20 17.70
N TRP A 112 1.37 -20.22 18.35
CA TRP A 112 1.51 -20.56 19.77
C TRP A 112 1.04 -19.42 20.67
N TYR A 113 1.36 -18.17 20.33
CA TYR A 113 0.89 -17.01 21.11
C TYR A 113 -0.62 -16.80 20.95
N ASP A 114 -1.19 -17.08 19.78
CA ASP A 114 -2.63 -17.02 19.55
C ASP A 114 -3.39 -18.09 20.37
N GLN A 115 -2.70 -19.13 20.85
CA GLN A 115 -3.22 -20.11 21.83
C GLN A 115 -2.99 -19.70 23.29
N GLY A 116 -2.24 -18.62 23.52
CA GLY A 116 -2.03 -18.00 24.83
C GLY A 116 -0.55 -17.91 25.24
N PHE A 117 0.30 -18.86 24.86
CA PHE A 117 1.71 -18.86 25.27
C PHE A 117 2.67 -19.21 24.14
N CYS A 118 3.67 -18.36 23.93
CA CYS A 118 4.80 -18.65 23.05
C CYS A 118 6.06 -18.89 23.88
N LYS A 119 6.68 -20.05 23.69
CA LYS A 119 7.95 -20.43 24.34
C LYS A 119 9.11 -19.46 24.06
N ASP A 120 9.10 -18.80 22.90
CA ASP A 120 10.16 -17.88 22.48
C ASP A 120 9.98 -16.48 23.09
N GLY A 121 8.84 -16.23 23.76
CA GLY A 121 8.55 -14.99 24.46
C GLY A 121 8.70 -13.74 23.57
N PRO A 122 9.27 -12.63 24.09
CA PRO A 122 9.43 -11.39 23.32
C PRO A 122 10.46 -11.49 22.18
N LEU A 123 11.25 -12.57 22.12
CA LEU A 123 12.22 -12.82 21.06
C LEU A 123 11.63 -13.63 19.90
N CYS A 124 10.32 -13.92 19.93
CA CYS A 124 9.69 -14.70 18.87
C CYS A 124 9.79 -13.97 17.51
N LYS A 125 10.13 -14.75 16.47
CA LYS A 125 10.18 -14.26 15.08
C LYS A 125 8.80 -13.91 14.50
N TYR A 126 7.72 -14.35 15.14
CA TYR A 126 6.34 -14.16 14.70
C TYR A 126 5.66 -13.03 15.48
N ARG A 127 4.59 -12.46 14.92
CA ARG A 127 3.88 -11.34 15.55
C ARG A 127 3.01 -11.87 16.69
N HIS A 128 3.18 -11.29 17.88
CA HIS A 128 2.33 -11.54 19.03
C HIS A 128 1.21 -10.49 19.06
N VAL A 129 -0.03 -10.91 18.80
CA VAL A 129 -1.21 -10.06 18.87
C VAL A 129 -1.92 -10.35 20.19
N HIS A 130 -1.97 -9.36 21.08
CA HIS A 130 -2.66 -9.50 22.36
C HIS A 130 -4.18 -9.38 22.14
N ARG A 131 -4.93 -10.44 22.46
CA ARG A 131 -6.40 -10.45 22.42
C ARG A 131 -6.95 -10.44 23.84
N ILE A 132 -8.04 -9.70 24.06
CA ILE A 132 -8.73 -9.67 25.35
C ILE A 132 -9.47 -10.99 25.55
N MET A 133 -9.14 -11.68 26.64
CA MET A 133 -9.78 -12.93 27.07
C MET A 133 -11.25 -12.69 27.44
N CYS A 134 -12.14 -13.60 27.03
CA CYS A 134 -13.53 -13.57 27.50
C CYS A 134 -13.61 -14.03 28.96
N ILE A 135 -14.04 -13.13 29.84
CA ILE A 135 -14.15 -13.41 31.29
C ILE A 135 -15.19 -14.52 31.55
N ASN A 136 -16.32 -14.51 30.83
CA ASN A 136 -17.37 -15.52 31.01
C ASN A 136 -16.93 -16.92 30.55
N TYR A 137 -16.19 -16.98 29.43
CA TYR A 137 -15.61 -18.24 28.96
C TYR A 137 -14.53 -18.76 29.92
N LEU A 138 -13.71 -17.86 30.47
CA LEU A 138 -12.74 -18.21 31.51
C LEU A 138 -13.43 -18.74 32.78
N ALA A 139 -14.60 -18.19 33.13
CA ALA A 139 -15.45 -18.66 34.23
C ALA A 139 -16.19 -19.98 33.92
N GLY A 140 -16.02 -20.54 32.73
CA GLY A 140 -16.52 -21.86 32.32
C GLY A 140 -17.73 -21.84 31.38
N PHE A 141 -18.43 -20.71 31.21
CA PHE A 141 -19.56 -20.61 30.29
C PHE A 141 -19.74 -19.21 29.72
N CYS A 142 -19.67 -19.10 28.40
CA CYS A 142 -20.00 -17.88 27.67
C CYS A 142 -21.33 -18.07 26.91
N PRO A 143 -22.37 -17.24 27.16
CA PRO A 143 -23.67 -17.35 26.49
C PRO A 143 -23.60 -17.08 24.98
N GLU A 144 -22.58 -16.35 24.52
CA GLU A 144 -22.34 -16.07 23.10
C GLU A 144 -21.68 -17.26 22.36
N GLY A 145 -21.21 -18.26 23.12
CA GLY A 145 -20.59 -19.46 22.57
C GLY A 145 -19.41 -19.15 21.63
N PRO A 146 -19.22 -19.90 20.53
CA PRO A 146 -18.08 -19.72 19.62
C PRO A 146 -18.12 -18.41 18.82
N LYS A 147 -19.20 -17.62 18.92
CA LYS A 147 -19.36 -16.34 18.22
C LYS A 147 -19.01 -15.13 19.09
N CYS A 148 -18.50 -15.34 20.32
CA CYS A 148 -18.16 -14.26 21.22
C CYS A 148 -17.09 -13.34 20.63
N GLN A 149 -17.22 -12.04 20.89
CA GLN A 149 -16.27 -11.02 20.40
C GLN A 149 -14.91 -11.10 21.10
N SER A 150 -14.90 -11.56 22.35
CA SER A 150 -13.68 -11.78 23.14
C SER A 150 -13.09 -13.15 22.88
N ALA A 151 -11.77 -13.28 23.03
CA ALA A 151 -11.08 -14.50 22.64
C ALA A 151 -11.37 -15.67 23.61
N HIS A 152 -11.71 -16.83 23.04
CA HIS A 152 -11.94 -18.10 23.73
C HIS A 152 -10.74 -19.01 23.47
N PHE A 153 -9.74 -18.98 24.34
CA PHE A 153 -8.53 -19.78 24.19
C PHE A 153 -8.74 -21.16 24.80
N SER A 154 -8.47 -22.23 24.04
CA SER A 154 -8.60 -23.60 24.54
C SER A 154 -7.49 -23.88 25.56
N THR A 155 -7.84 -23.91 26.84
CA THR A 155 -6.93 -24.35 27.91
C THR A 155 -6.67 -25.84 27.77
N GLY A 156 -5.64 -26.20 26.98
CA GLY A 156 -5.22 -27.58 26.74
C GLY A 156 -4.47 -28.23 27.90
N HIS A 157 -4.22 -27.51 29.00
CA HIS A 157 -3.73 -28.07 30.25
C HIS A 157 -4.51 -27.43 31.39
N GLY A 158 -5.11 -28.27 32.24
CA GLY A 158 -6.05 -27.89 33.28
C GLY A 158 -5.59 -26.71 34.11
N VAL A 159 -6.24 -25.57 33.92
CA VAL A 159 -6.48 -24.65 35.03
C VAL A 159 -7.43 -25.38 35.95
N GLN A 160 -6.85 -26.09 36.93
CA GLN A 160 -7.61 -26.58 38.06
C GLN A 160 -8.35 -25.36 38.60
N HIS A 161 -9.68 -25.43 38.50
CA HIS A 161 -10.60 -24.45 39.02
C HIS A 161 -10.17 -24.15 40.45
N LEU A 162 -9.45 -23.04 40.67
CA LEU A 162 -9.16 -22.56 42.01
C LEU A 162 -10.50 -22.06 42.52
N LEU A 163 -11.30 -22.99 43.05
CA LEU A 163 -12.44 -22.71 43.89
C LEU A 163 -11.92 -21.71 44.93
N LEU A 164 -12.38 -20.47 44.82
CA LEU A 164 -12.18 -19.46 45.85
C LEU A 164 -12.89 -19.99 47.11
N LEU A 165 -12.14 -20.68 47.96
CA LEU A 165 -12.54 -20.87 49.34
C LEU A 165 -12.35 -19.51 50.04
N PRO A 166 -13.38 -19.00 50.74
CA PRO A 166 -13.30 -17.68 51.36
C PRO A 166 -12.44 -17.78 52.62
N GLY A 167 -11.23 -17.25 52.53
CA GLY A 167 -10.37 -17.00 53.67
C GLY A 167 -8.96 -17.48 53.44
N ASP A 168 -8.13 -16.63 52.84
CA ASP A 168 -6.70 -16.55 53.17
C ASP A 168 -6.16 -15.20 52.67
N LEU A 169 -5.96 -14.29 53.62
CA LEU A 169 -5.33 -13.00 53.43
C LEU A 169 -3.81 -13.21 53.37
N ALA A 170 -3.28 -13.68 52.23
CA ALA A 170 -1.90 -13.45 51.77
C ALA A 170 -1.56 -14.38 50.60
N SER A 171 -1.57 -13.84 49.39
CA SER A 171 -0.74 -14.36 48.31
C SER A 171 -0.32 -13.19 47.44
N PRO A 172 0.98 -13.02 47.12
CA PRO A 172 1.43 -11.93 46.27
C PRO A 172 0.77 -12.08 44.91
N LEU A 173 0.21 -10.97 44.41
CA LEU A 173 -0.40 -10.89 43.08
C LEU A 173 0.53 -11.54 42.05
N PRO A 174 0.00 -12.40 41.14
CA PRO A 174 0.81 -13.00 40.10
C PRO A 174 1.37 -11.89 39.20
N GLN A 175 2.69 -11.92 38.96
CA GLN A 175 3.48 -10.83 38.37
C GLN A 175 3.09 -10.41 36.94
N TRP A 176 2.04 -10.98 36.34
CA TRP A 176 1.59 -10.61 34.99
C TRP A 176 0.82 -9.28 34.94
N ILE A 177 0.39 -8.73 36.08
CA ILE A 177 -0.18 -7.36 36.14
C ILE A 177 0.89 -6.29 35.85
N ALA A 178 2.18 -6.61 35.93
CA ALA A 178 3.28 -5.63 35.85
C ALA A 178 3.63 -5.13 34.43
N CYS A 179 2.98 -5.60 33.36
CA CYS A 179 3.31 -5.21 31.98
C CYS A 179 2.21 -4.42 31.28
N VAL A 180 1.43 -3.61 32.02
CA VAL A 180 0.69 -2.49 31.42
C VAL A 180 1.61 -1.27 31.41
N SER A 181 2.57 -1.24 30.47
CA SER A 181 3.27 0.01 30.18
C SER A 181 2.29 0.99 29.53
N PRO A 182 2.14 2.23 30.01
CA PRO A 182 1.32 3.22 29.32
C PRO A 182 1.98 3.59 27.98
N LEU A 183 1.17 3.61 26.94
CA LEU A 183 1.50 4.10 25.61
C LEU A 183 2.19 5.47 25.68
N ARG A 184 3.33 5.59 25.00
CA ARG A 184 3.80 6.84 24.40
C ARG A 184 4.15 6.58 22.95
#